data_AF-A0A197JVD6-F1
#
_entry.id   AF-A0A197JVD6-F1
#
_cell.length_a   1.000
_cell.length_b   1.000
_cell.length_c   1.000
_cell.angle_alpha   90.00
_cell.angle_beta   90.00
_cell.angle_gamma   90.00
#
_symmetry.space_group_name_H-M   'P 1'
#
loop_
_entity.id
_entity.type
_entity.pdbx_description
1 polymer ?
#
loop_
_entity_poly.entity_id
_entity_poly.type
_entity_poly.pdbx_seq_one_letter_code
_entity_poly.pdbx_strand_id
1 'polypeptide(L)'
;MATFILIQVLFLLFNNPTSAIQSAFSHLTPSPLPTSLYSTSTGPAGTGHHPDAERLSLKAFAELDKLMEYIVQIEADRVFSKSRVGHIQGTRWRGGQDAQGALAVEQVRLIREQIHCWTRHGSWVRQDGQGQTSNSSGNNNGSKTGPEPWAARRHKGDAKFGQCDANLMASLDKDARKTAEGGGDQNLKGDFYLGDYDQKNDRYIVREAVKWKWVPDESICGPVRTGGGQGGEGGATPPSPSTTLGFGDERSIYQSFDADKFCESLQDRNILVVGDLTQYQLHDVILSATDTEFSCHGEMGCLHRRPHPLCNQNRDQEIVAKGMTENDGELIKAPYLKFVRNDIISVPWAVDPESNEFPLGSTIEQPWATQEMFEEYKIMLLNRGLFWRNDDEFLMELVFTIKYIWKFHSGTMIIYRATHPVFNCTVLKEQNEDGALAGPDGRDSVFEGTLLQHPLTTTPGRRQAYGLSSSPESKTTQTTGFRPTLADVQRQNRMAKMIVEAAGGIYLDTEDMFAKRPDGRMGDGDCARFCAPGPLDAYADLLYNTFRILV
;
A
#
# COMPACT_ATOMS: atom_id res chain seq x y z
N MET A 1 -27.02 13.46 4.00
CA MET A 1 -26.70 12.19 3.30
C MET A 1 -27.93 11.63 2.57
N ALA A 2 -29.01 11.23 3.25
CA ALA A 2 -30.20 10.65 2.60
C ALA A 2 -30.86 11.54 1.50
N THR A 3 -30.99 12.85 1.74
CA THR A 3 -31.65 13.77 0.79
C THR A 3 -30.83 14.04 -0.47
N PHE A 4 -29.50 13.99 -0.38
CA PHE A 4 -28.62 14.27 -1.52
C PHE A 4 -28.33 13.02 -2.35
N ILE A 5 -28.22 11.85 -1.70
CA ILE A 5 -28.26 10.54 -2.36
C ILE A 5 -29.57 10.41 -3.14
N LEU A 6 -30.70 10.82 -2.57
CA LEU A 6 -31.97 10.85 -3.30
C LEU A 6 -31.90 11.76 -4.54
N ILE A 7 -31.28 12.93 -4.46
CA ILE A 7 -31.14 13.85 -5.61
C ILE A 7 -30.22 13.28 -6.68
N GLN A 8 -29.07 12.68 -6.34
CA GLN A 8 -28.19 12.04 -7.32
C GLN A 8 -28.83 10.78 -7.92
N VAL A 9 -29.52 9.97 -7.12
CA VAL A 9 -30.28 8.81 -7.60
C VAL A 9 -31.40 9.26 -8.53
N LEU A 10 -32.11 10.34 -8.22
CA LEU A 10 -33.10 10.94 -9.11
C LEU A 10 -32.43 11.44 -10.40
N PHE A 11 -31.29 12.13 -10.32
CA PHE A 11 -30.58 12.63 -11.50
C PHE A 11 -30.06 11.50 -12.42
N LEU A 12 -29.63 10.38 -11.84
CA LEU A 12 -29.25 9.16 -12.56
C LEU A 12 -30.47 8.46 -13.17
N LEU A 13 -31.58 8.38 -12.43
CA LEU A 13 -32.86 7.83 -12.92
C LEU A 13 -33.43 8.64 -14.09
N PHE A 14 -33.30 9.98 -14.07
CA PHE A 14 -33.82 10.85 -15.13
C PHE A 14 -32.97 10.85 -16.41
N ASN A 15 -31.66 10.57 -16.31
CA ASN A 15 -30.77 10.59 -17.47
C ASN A 15 -30.46 9.22 -18.06
N ASN A 16 -30.77 8.12 -17.36
CA ASN A 16 -30.52 6.77 -17.86
C ASN A 16 -31.59 5.77 -17.37
N PRO A 17 -32.75 5.65 -18.05
CA PRO A 17 -33.88 4.84 -17.61
C PRO A 17 -33.61 3.36 -17.93
N THR A 18 -32.66 2.75 -17.22
CA THR A 18 -32.45 1.31 -17.30
C THR A 18 -33.28 0.61 -16.20
N SER A 19 -34.04 -0.41 -16.59
CA SER A 19 -34.91 -1.21 -15.72
C SER A 19 -34.16 -1.88 -14.55
N ALA A 20 -32.84 -2.01 -14.66
CA ALA A 20 -31.96 -2.53 -13.61
C ALA A 20 -32.02 -1.69 -12.32
N ILE A 21 -32.06 -0.35 -12.46
CA ILE A 21 -32.11 0.57 -11.31
C ILE A 21 -33.43 0.36 -10.54
N GLN A 22 -34.56 0.30 -11.24
CA GLN A 22 -35.86 0.06 -10.59
C GLN A 22 -35.91 -1.27 -9.82
N SER A 23 -35.27 -2.33 -10.32
CA SER A 23 -35.26 -3.62 -9.61
C SER A 23 -34.43 -3.57 -8.32
N ALA A 24 -33.25 -2.92 -8.34
CA ALA A 24 -32.39 -2.79 -7.17
C ALA A 24 -33.06 -1.98 -6.04
N PHE A 25 -33.85 -0.97 -6.40
CA PHE A 25 -34.57 -0.13 -5.44
C PHE A 25 -35.94 -0.69 -5.02
N SER A 26 -36.51 -1.65 -5.74
CA SER A 26 -37.83 -2.23 -5.40
C SER A 26 -37.85 -2.96 -4.04
N HIS A 27 -36.69 -3.41 -3.56
CA HIS A 27 -36.53 -4.03 -2.24
C HIS A 27 -36.21 -3.04 -1.12
N LEU A 28 -35.92 -1.78 -1.45
CA LEU A 28 -35.68 -0.70 -0.50
C LEU A 28 -36.98 0.08 -0.23
N THR A 29 -38.10 -0.63 -0.06
CA THR A 29 -39.33 -0.01 0.43
C THR A 29 -39.02 0.64 1.78
N PRO A 30 -39.12 1.97 1.92
CA PRO A 30 -38.91 2.60 3.20
C PRO A 30 -39.96 2.06 4.16
N SER A 31 -39.52 1.34 5.20
CA SER A 31 -40.36 1.15 6.38
C SER A 31 -40.77 2.55 6.84
N PRO A 32 -42.06 2.81 7.15
CA PRO A 32 -42.52 4.16 7.49
C PRO A 32 -41.64 4.71 8.62
N LEU A 33 -40.85 5.74 8.30
CA LEU A 33 -40.01 6.44 9.26
C LEU A 33 -40.93 7.00 10.35
N PRO A 34 -40.63 6.82 11.64
CA PRO A 34 -41.38 7.47 12.69
C PRO A 34 -41.30 8.99 12.49
N THR A 35 -42.46 9.65 12.44
CA THR A 35 -42.66 11.07 12.15
C THR A 35 -42.06 12.03 13.19
N SER A 36 -41.15 11.56 14.04
CA SER A 36 -40.64 12.24 15.24
C SER A 36 -39.22 12.81 15.10
N LEU A 37 -38.53 12.65 13.96
CA LEU A 37 -37.09 12.95 13.85
C LEU A 37 -36.71 14.29 13.20
N TYR A 38 -37.67 15.17 12.89
CA TYR A 38 -37.36 16.56 12.49
C TYR A 38 -37.21 17.45 13.72
N SER A 39 -36.13 17.25 14.49
CA SER A 39 -35.62 18.30 15.36
C SER A 39 -34.76 19.22 14.50
N THR A 40 -35.28 20.39 14.17
CA THR A 40 -34.51 21.49 13.58
C THR A 40 -33.57 22.06 14.65
N SER A 41 -32.45 21.38 14.88
CA SER A 41 -31.34 21.92 15.65
C SER A 41 -30.69 23.03 14.82
N THR A 42 -31.00 24.28 15.15
CA THR A 42 -30.29 25.48 14.68
C THR A 42 -28.96 25.65 15.41
N GLY A 43 -28.12 24.62 15.36
CA GLY A 43 -26.74 24.69 15.85
C GLY A 43 -25.91 25.60 14.94
N PRO A 44 -24.92 26.33 15.48
CA PRO A 44 -24.06 27.21 14.68
C PRO A 44 -23.36 26.40 13.58
N ALA A 45 -23.47 26.89 12.34
CA ALA A 45 -22.70 26.40 11.21
C ALA A 45 -21.21 26.56 11.51
N GLY A 46 -20.46 25.48 11.67
CA GLY A 46 -19.02 25.62 11.90
C GLY A 46 -18.25 24.36 12.29
N THR A 47 -18.90 23.27 12.70
CA THR A 47 -18.18 22.02 12.96
C THR A 47 -18.87 20.90 12.22
N GLY A 48 -18.23 20.38 11.17
CA GLY A 48 -18.66 19.19 10.45
C GLY A 48 -18.63 17.96 11.33
N HIS A 49 -19.54 17.90 12.32
CA HIS A 49 -19.80 16.70 13.07
C HIS A 49 -20.22 15.65 12.05
N HIS A 50 -19.55 14.50 12.09
CA HIS A 50 -20.16 13.28 11.58
C HIS A 50 -21.57 13.28 12.16
N PRO A 51 -22.64 13.34 11.35
CA PRO A 51 -23.98 13.28 11.92
C PRO A 51 -23.99 12.05 12.82
N ASP A 52 -24.53 12.17 14.03
CA ASP A 52 -24.90 11.02 14.85
C ASP A 52 -26.03 10.26 14.13
N ALA A 53 -25.77 9.88 12.88
CA ALA A 53 -26.60 9.07 12.04
C ALA A 53 -26.91 7.85 12.87
N GLU A 54 -28.21 7.63 13.09
CA GLU A 54 -28.70 6.42 13.72
C GLU A 54 -27.87 5.25 13.24
N ARG A 55 -27.26 4.58 14.22
CA ARG A 55 -26.22 3.58 14.02
C ARG A 55 -26.68 2.58 12.96
N LEU A 56 -26.03 2.60 11.81
CA LEU A 56 -26.34 1.64 10.75
C LEU A 56 -25.99 0.23 11.24
N SER A 57 -26.92 -0.71 11.07
CA SER A 57 -26.64 -2.12 11.33
C SER A 57 -25.58 -2.66 10.35
N LEU A 58 -24.90 -3.77 10.66
CA LEU A 58 -23.96 -4.41 9.72
C LEU A 58 -24.61 -4.74 8.38
N LYS A 59 -25.90 -5.12 8.39
CA LYS A 59 -26.70 -5.35 7.19
C LYS A 59 -26.88 -4.05 6.39
N ALA A 60 -27.20 -2.94 7.07
CA ALA A 60 -27.35 -1.64 6.41
C ALA A 60 -26.03 -1.14 5.80
N PHE A 61 -24.90 -1.37 6.48
CA PHE A 61 -23.57 -1.11 5.90
C PHE A 61 -23.30 -1.95 4.65
N ALA A 62 -23.66 -3.23 4.65
CA ALA A 62 -23.49 -4.09 3.48
C ALA A 62 -24.36 -3.63 2.29
N GLU A 63 -25.58 -3.17 2.53
CA GLU A 63 -26.43 -2.59 1.46
C GLU A 63 -25.89 -1.25 0.97
N LEU A 64 -25.38 -0.39 1.86
CA LEU A 64 -24.70 0.84 1.48
C LEU A 64 -23.46 0.56 0.63
N ASP A 65 -22.66 -0.44 1.00
CA ASP A 65 -21.49 -0.85 0.24
C ASP A 65 -21.88 -1.27 -1.20
N LYS A 66 -22.92 -2.09 -1.37
CA LYS A 66 -23.42 -2.50 -2.69
C LYS A 66 -23.93 -1.31 -3.52
N LEU A 67 -24.66 -0.39 -2.89
CA LEU A 67 -25.16 0.80 -3.56
C LEU A 67 -24.01 1.70 -4.01
N MET A 68 -23.01 1.90 -3.15
CA MET A 68 -21.81 2.67 -3.51
C MET A 68 -21.03 2.00 -4.63
N GLU A 69 -20.85 0.67 -4.59
CA GLU A 69 -20.22 -0.08 -5.68
C GLU A 69 -20.96 0.12 -7.01
N TYR A 70 -22.29 0.07 -6.99
CA TYR A 70 -23.10 0.33 -8.18
C TYR A 70 -22.95 1.76 -8.71
N ILE A 71 -22.99 2.77 -7.83
CA ILE A 71 -22.81 4.18 -8.21
C ILE A 71 -21.43 4.40 -8.79
N VAL A 72 -20.38 3.90 -8.13
CA VAL A 72 -19.00 4.03 -8.58
C VAL A 72 -18.79 3.32 -9.90
N GLN A 73 -19.35 2.13 -10.09
CA GLN A 73 -19.28 1.41 -11.36
C GLN A 73 -19.93 2.21 -12.49
N ILE A 74 -21.14 2.76 -12.28
CA ILE A 74 -21.80 3.63 -13.27
C ILE A 74 -20.94 4.84 -13.59
N GLU A 75 -20.38 5.50 -12.56
CA GLU A 75 -19.59 6.70 -12.77
C GLU A 75 -18.27 6.40 -13.48
N ALA A 76 -17.59 5.32 -13.10
CA ALA A 76 -16.39 4.83 -13.76
C ALA A 76 -16.69 4.47 -15.22
N ASP A 77 -17.77 3.76 -15.50
CA ASP A 77 -18.21 3.48 -16.85
C ASP A 77 -18.56 4.78 -17.58
N ARG A 78 -19.31 5.71 -16.98
CA ARG A 78 -19.66 6.98 -17.64
C ARG A 78 -18.42 7.80 -18.01
N VAL A 79 -17.40 7.82 -17.16
CA VAL A 79 -16.20 8.64 -17.34
C VAL A 79 -15.16 7.97 -18.24
N PHE A 80 -15.01 6.64 -18.14
CA PHE A 80 -13.93 5.88 -18.78
C PHE A 80 -14.43 4.87 -19.85
N SER A 81 -15.75 4.66 -20.02
CA SER A 81 -16.28 3.72 -21.01
C SER A 81 -15.86 4.10 -22.42
N LYS A 82 -15.46 3.09 -23.17
CA LYS A 82 -14.85 3.10 -24.52
C LYS A 82 -13.33 3.26 -24.58
N SER A 83 -12.63 3.41 -23.46
CA SER A 83 -11.18 3.48 -23.45
C SER A 83 -10.56 2.20 -22.90
N ARG A 84 -9.71 1.55 -23.71
CA ARG A 84 -8.54 0.80 -23.23
C ARG A 84 -8.82 -0.33 -22.20
N VAL A 85 -9.97 -1.00 -22.26
CA VAL A 85 -10.30 -2.17 -21.39
C VAL A 85 -9.24 -3.30 -21.49
N GLY A 86 -8.45 -3.31 -22.57
CA GLY A 86 -7.28 -4.19 -22.75
C GLY A 86 -5.94 -3.49 -22.73
N HIS A 87 -5.80 -2.37 -22.02
CA HIS A 87 -4.52 -1.68 -21.92
C HIS A 87 -4.30 -1.06 -20.54
N ILE A 88 -3.11 -1.30 -19.99
CA ILE A 88 -2.64 -0.66 -18.77
C ILE A 88 -1.90 0.62 -19.16
N GLN A 89 -2.40 1.76 -18.69
CA GLN A 89 -1.88 3.08 -19.03
C GLN A 89 -0.38 3.19 -18.71
N GLY A 90 0.38 3.84 -19.60
CA GLY A 90 1.82 4.06 -19.43
C GLY A 90 2.70 2.80 -19.53
N THR A 91 2.16 1.68 -20.01
CA THR A 91 2.95 0.49 -20.36
C THR A 91 3.26 0.45 -21.86
N ARG A 92 4.45 -0.04 -22.20
CA ARG A 92 4.85 -0.36 -23.59
C ARG A 92 4.61 -1.83 -23.91
N TRP A 93 3.58 -2.43 -23.31
CA TRP A 93 3.33 -3.86 -23.42
C TRP A 93 3.36 -4.30 -24.89
N ARG A 94 4.38 -5.12 -25.23
CA ARG A 94 4.77 -5.52 -26.59
C ARG A 94 3.90 -6.63 -27.16
N GLY A 95 2.90 -7.11 -26.41
CA GLY A 95 1.99 -8.19 -26.82
C GLY A 95 1.07 -7.74 -27.95
N GLY A 96 1.64 -7.53 -29.12
CA GLY A 96 1.00 -7.18 -30.38
C GLY A 96 0.29 -5.84 -30.35
N GLN A 97 0.84 -4.85 -31.07
CA GLN A 97 -0.02 -3.82 -31.68
C GLN A 97 -1.16 -4.44 -32.52
N ASP A 98 -1.05 -5.74 -32.82
CA ASP A 98 -2.02 -6.58 -33.53
C ASP A 98 -2.99 -7.34 -32.60
N ALA A 99 -2.77 -7.41 -31.28
CA ALA A 99 -3.69 -8.03 -30.33
C ALA A 99 -4.86 -7.08 -30.00
N GLN A 100 -5.56 -6.62 -31.05
CA GLN A 100 -6.74 -5.79 -30.88
C GLN A 100 -7.92 -6.66 -30.40
N GLY A 101 -8.67 -6.17 -29.40
CA GLY A 101 -9.92 -6.76 -28.97
C GLY A 101 -9.83 -7.63 -27.71
N ALA A 102 -10.56 -8.73 -27.68
CA ALA A 102 -10.85 -9.51 -26.47
C ALA A 102 -9.60 -10.12 -25.79
N LEU A 103 -8.56 -10.44 -26.56
CA LEU A 103 -7.33 -11.05 -26.03
C LEU A 103 -6.56 -10.09 -25.11
N ALA A 104 -6.41 -8.83 -25.51
CA ALA A 104 -5.75 -7.83 -24.69
C ALA A 104 -6.56 -7.50 -23.41
N VAL A 105 -7.90 -7.48 -23.51
CA VAL A 105 -8.79 -7.35 -22.34
C VAL A 105 -8.52 -8.48 -21.35
N GLU A 106 -8.48 -9.71 -21.84
CA GLU A 106 -8.26 -10.88 -21.01
C GLU A 106 -6.87 -10.87 -20.36
N GLN A 107 -5.83 -10.48 -21.09
CA GLN A 107 -4.48 -10.40 -20.53
C GLN A 107 -4.34 -9.32 -19.46
N VAL A 108 -4.92 -8.14 -19.67
CA VAL A 108 -4.95 -7.10 -18.63
C VAL A 108 -5.71 -7.57 -17.40
N ARG A 109 -6.84 -8.28 -17.58
CA ARG A 109 -7.57 -8.92 -16.48
C ARG A 109 -6.67 -9.90 -15.71
N LEU A 110 -5.96 -10.80 -16.41
CA LEU A 110 -5.06 -11.78 -15.79
C LEU A 110 -3.88 -11.12 -15.05
N ILE A 111 -3.30 -10.04 -15.58
CA ILE A 111 -2.23 -9.28 -14.89
C ILE A 111 -2.76 -8.67 -13.59
N ARG A 112 -3.95 -8.04 -13.63
CA ARG A 112 -4.58 -7.46 -12.43
C ARG A 112 -4.92 -8.53 -11.41
N GLU A 113 -5.42 -9.68 -11.85
CA GLU A 113 -5.68 -10.83 -10.98
C GLU A 113 -4.41 -11.39 -10.37
N GLN A 114 -3.32 -11.44 -11.12
CA GLN A 114 -2.02 -11.85 -10.60
C GLN A 114 -1.54 -10.93 -9.47
N ILE A 115 -1.59 -9.61 -9.70
CA ILE A 115 -1.21 -8.60 -8.71
C ILE A 115 -2.12 -8.70 -7.47
N HIS A 116 -3.44 -8.83 -7.68
CA HIS A 116 -4.40 -9.01 -6.59
C HIS A 116 -4.14 -10.31 -5.82
N CYS A 117 -3.74 -11.38 -6.51
CA CYS A 117 -3.40 -12.64 -5.87
C CYS A 117 -2.22 -12.46 -4.93
N TRP A 118 -1.14 -11.84 -5.40
CA TRP A 118 0.06 -11.62 -4.58
C TRP A 118 -0.23 -10.84 -3.30
N THR A 119 -1.14 -9.88 -3.31
CA THR A 119 -1.44 -9.08 -2.11
C THR A 119 -2.45 -9.74 -1.17
N ARG A 120 -3.35 -10.58 -1.69
CA ARG A 120 -4.46 -11.19 -0.93
C ARG A 120 -4.15 -12.60 -0.42
N HIS A 121 -3.54 -13.41 -1.27
CA HIS A 121 -3.26 -14.82 -1.02
C HIS A 121 -1.79 -14.98 -0.67
N GLY A 122 -1.42 -14.52 0.52
CA GLY A 122 -0.09 -14.69 1.05
C GLY A 122 -0.08 -14.74 2.56
N SER A 123 1.12 -14.93 3.09
CA SER A 123 1.35 -14.98 4.52
C SER A 123 2.63 -14.24 4.87
N TRP A 124 2.68 -13.76 6.11
CA TRP A 124 3.92 -13.27 6.67
C TRP A 124 4.75 -14.48 7.11
N VAL A 125 5.97 -14.57 6.62
CA VAL A 125 6.91 -15.66 6.90
C VAL A 125 8.15 -15.09 7.56
N ARG A 126 8.62 -15.75 8.63
CA ARG A 126 9.86 -15.39 9.31
C ARG A 126 11.08 -15.64 8.44
N GLN A 127 12.04 -14.74 8.50
CA GLN A 127 13.28 -14.79 7.72
C GLN A 127 14.49 -15.27 8.52
N ASP A 128 14.39 -15.36 9.84
CA ASP A 128 15.48 -15.75 10.75
C ASP A 128 15.65 -17.27 10.91
N GLY A 129 14.95 -18.07 10.08
CA GLY A 129 15.03 -19.54 10.12
C GLY A 129 14.25 -20.19 11.26
N GLN A 130 13.83 -19.45 12.29
CA GLN A 130 12.95 -19.96 13.35
C GLN A 130 11.52 -20.12 12.80
N GLY A 131 11.20 -21.30 12.27
CA GLY A 131 9.87 -21.60 11.74
C GLY A 131 9.84 -22.40 10.44
N GLN A 132 10.98 -22.61 9.78
CA GLN A 132 11.09 -23.70 8.81
C GLN A 132 11.05 -25.03 9.57
N THR A 133 9.84 -25.55 9.78
CA THR A 133 9.69 -26.92 10.23
C THR A 133 10.43 -27.82 9.24
N SER A 134 11.28 -28.68 9.79
CA SER A 134 12.30 -29.52 9.13
C SER A 134 11.75 -30.57 8.15
N ASN A 135 10.55 -30.39 7.61
CA ASN A 135 9.91 -31.32 6.69
C ASN A 135 10.25 -31.10 5.20
N SER A 136 11.08 -30.12 4.86
CA SER A 136 11.71 -30.02 3.53
C SER A 136 12.93 -30.97 3.44
N SER A 137 12.70 -32.26 3.66
CA SER A 137 13.65 -33.35 3.36
C SER A 137 13.74 -33.62 1.85
N GLY A 138 13.95 -32.57 1.05
CA GLY A 138 14.27 -32.68 -0.35
C GLY A 138 15.79 -32.83 -0.49
N ASN A 139 16.24 -34.00 -0.96
CA ASN A 139 17.63 -34.28 -1.32
C ASN A 139 18.15 -33.26 -2.36
N ASN A 140 18.68 -32.13 -1.90
CA ASN A 140 19.42 -31.20 -2.74
C ASN A 140 20.91 -31.44 -2.57
N ASN A 141 21.46 -32.25 -3.48
CA ASN A 141 22.88 -32.36 -3.69
C ASN A 141 23.44 -31.00 -4.17
N GLY A 142 24.20 -30.33 -3.31
CA GLY A 142 25.40 -29.60 -3.75
C GLY A 142 25.36 -28.08 -3.90
N SER A 143 24.23 -27.37 -3.75
CA SER A 143 24.25 -25.90 -3.71
C SER A 143 24.39 -25.39 -2.27
N LYS A 144 25.55 -24.82 -1.94
CA LYS A 144 25.87 -24.10 -0.68
C LYS A 144 25.09 -22.78 -0.52
N THR A 145 23.91 -22.67 -1.10
CA THR A 145 22.99 -21.55 -0.86
C THR A 145 22.21 -21.87 0.41
N GLY A 146 22.86 -21.70 1.57
CA GLY A 146 22.12 -21.54 2.82
C GLY A 146 21.12 -20.39 2.68
N PRO A 147 20.04 -20.36 3.47
CA PRO A 147 19.10 -19.24 3.44
C PRO A 147 19.91 -17.95 3.56
N GLU A 148 19.74 -17.04 2.60
CA GLU A 148 20.43 -15.76 2.65
C GLU A 148 20.15 -15.13 4.02
N PRO A 149 21.19 -14.68 4.74
CA PRO A 149 21.02 -14.11 6.06
C PRO A 149 20.05 -12.94 5.95
N TRP A 150 19.09 -12.91 6.87
CA TRP A 150 18.11 -11.84 6.99
C TRP A 150 18.83 -10.49 6.97
N ALA A 151 18.60 -9.72 5.90
CA ALA A 151 19.14 -8.37 5.75
C ALA A 151 17.97 -7.39 5.83
N ALA A 152 17.69 -6.91 7.04
CA ALA A 152 16.80 -5.77 7.23
C ALA A 152 17.29 -4.61 6.36
N ARG A 153 16.39 -3.99 5.59
CA ARG A 153 16.78 -2.88 4.72
C ARG A 153 17.03 -1.64 5.56
N ARG A 154 18.11 -0.96 5.25
CA ARG A 154 18.56 0.25 5.93
C ARG A 154 17.73 1.44 5.46
N HIS A 155 16.87 1.99 6.32
CA HIS A 155 16.10 3.19 5.98
C HIS A 155 16.86 4.45 6.36
N LYS A 156 17.25 5.23 5.33
CA LYS A 156 18.13 6.41 5.50
C LYS A 156 17.35 7.73 5.55
N GLY A 157 16.03 7.70 5.45
CA GLY A 157 15.16 8.87 5.41
C GLY A 157 14.93 9.53 6.77
N ASP A 158 13.71 10.03 6.99
CA ASP A 158 13.35 10.86 8.14
C ASP A 158 13.77 10.22 9.47
N ALA A 159 14.50 10.98 10.28
CA ALA A 159 14.92 10.55 11.62
C ALA A 159 13.75 10.13 12.52
N LYS A 160 12.51 10.56 12.25
CA LYS A 160 11.30 10.09 12.95
C LYS A 160 10.83 8.70 12.51
N PHE A 161 11.09 8.28 11.27
CA PHE A 161 10.86 6.89 10.85
C PHE A 161 12.00 6.01 11.34
N GLY A 162 13.22 6.53 11.18
CA GLY A 162 14.40 5.97 11.78
C GLY A 162 14.41 6.09 13.31
N GLN A 163 13.42 6.70 13.99
CA GLN A 163 13.39 6.73 15.45
C GLN A 163 13.14 5.33 16.02
N CYS A 164 12.39 4.49 15.30
CA CYS A 164 12.32 3.05 15.63
C CYS A 164 13.67 2.33 15.43
N ASP A 165 14.66 2.96 14.79
CA ASP A 165 15.72 2.29 14.03
C ASP A 165 17.14 2.84 14.22
N ALA A 166 17.33 4.04 14.75
CA ALA A 166 18.66 4.66 14.88
C ALA A 166 19.60 3.77 15.70
N ASN A 167 19.03 3.03 16.66
CA ASN A 167 19.71 2.04 17.47
C ASN A 167 19.85 0.66 16.79
N LEU A 168 18.95 0.24 15.88
CA LEU A 168 19.17 -0.89 14.94
C LEU A 168 20.39 -0.66 14.11
N MET A 169 20.41 0.50 13.48
CA MET A 169 21.41 0.80 12.49
C MET A 169 22.78 0.90 13.15
N ALA A 170 22.86 1.52 14.33
CA ALA A 170 24.05 1.56 15.14
C ALA A 170 24.51 0.18 15.66
N SER A 171 23.59 -0.76 15.93
CA SER A 171 23.96 -2.12 16.36
C SER A 171 24.42 -2.99 15.20
N LEU A 172 23.70 -2.98 14.07
CA LEU A 172 24.14 -3.62 12.82
C LEU A 172 25.52 -3.13 12.36
N ASP A 173 25.80 -1.84 12.49
CA ASP A 173 27.11 -1.26 12.17
C ASP A 173 28.22 -1.75 13.11
N LYS A 174 27.92 -1.95 14.40
CA LYS A 174 28.88 -2.48 15.37
C LYS A 174 29.20 -3.94 15.07
N ASP A 175 28.22 -4.75 14.69
CA ASP A 175 28.43 -6.16 14.37
C ASP A 175 29.16 -6.35 13.04
N ALA A 176 28.83 -5.53 12.04
CA ALA A 176 29.57 -5.46 10.77
C ALA A 176 31.05 -5.07 11.00
N ARG A 177 31.32 -4.10 11.89
CA ARG A 177 32.71 -3.72 12.26
C ARG A 177 33.43 -4.82 13.04
N LYS A 178 32.77 -5.48 13.99
CA LYS A 178 33.35 -6.62 14.72
C LYS A 178 33.71 -7.78 13.79
N THR A 179 32.92 -8.04 12.76
CA THR A 179 33.27 -9.05 11.74
C THR A 179 34.41 -8.61 10.83
N ALA A 180 34.57 -7.30 10.59
CA ALA A 180 35.67 -6.77 9.79
C ALA A 180 37.01 -6.68 10.55
N GLU A 181 36.99 -6.45 11.87
CA GLU A 181 38.19 -6.09 12.66
C GLU A 181 38.93 -7.26 13.35
N GLY A 182 38.38 -8.48 13.44
CA GLY A 182 39.22 -9.63 13.78
C GLY A 182 38.56 -10.83 14.46
N GLY A 183 38.75 -12.01 13.87
CA GLY A 183 38.78 -13.31 14.56
C GLY A 183 37.48 -13.84 15.19
N GLY A 184 36.38 -13.09 15.14
CA GLY A 184 35.07 -13.57 15.58
C GLY A 184 34.56 -14.72 14.71
N ASP A 185 34.03 -15.75 15.36
CA ASP A 185 33.39 -16.91 14.74
C ASP A 185 32.50 -16.45 13.57
N GLN A 186 32.86 -16.83 12.34
CA GLN A 186 32.17 -16.39 11.12
C GLN A 186 30.71 -16.86 11.07
N ASN A 187 30.28 -17.70 12.02
CA ASN A 187 28.92 -18.17 12.17
C ASN A 187 27.99 -17.21 12.94
N LEU A 188 28.51 -16.12 13.53
CA LEU A 188 27.73 -15.11 14.28
C LEU A 188 27.29 -13.91 13.42
N LYS A 189 27.21 -14.07 12.09
CA LYS A 189 26.71 -13.00 11.20
C LYS A 189 25.19 -12.91 11.28
N GLY A 190 24.70 -12.06 12.19
CA GLY A 190 23.32 -11.56 12.18
C GLY A 190 22.44 -11.98 13.37
N ASP A 191 23.03 -12.36 14.51
CA ASP A 191 22.27 -12.85 15.66
C ASP A 191 21.53 -11.70 16.37
N PHE A 192 20.28 -11.53 15.93
CA PHE A 192 19.13 -10.92 16.62
C PHE A 192 19.27 -9.45 17.00
N TYR A 193 18.58 -8.59 16.24
CA TYR A 193 18.37 -7.20 16.62
C TYR A 193 17.67 -7.10 17.98
N LEU A 194 18.21 -6.21 18.80
CA LEU A 194 17.84 -5.96 20.18
C LEU A 194 17.04 -4.65 20.39
N GLY A 195 17.06 -3.72 19.44
CA GLY A 195 16.40 -2.41 19.49
C GLY A 195 16.70 -1.50 20.65
N ASP A 196 15.75 -0.61 20.98
CA ASP A 196 16.01 0.50 21.90
C ASP A 196 16.35 -0.04 23.28
N TYR A 197 17.45 0.44 23.85
CA TYR A 197 17.86 0.00 25.18
C TYR A 197 17.04 0.74 26.25
N ASP A 198 16.11 0.03 26.87
CA ASP A 198 15.36 0.44 28.05
C ASP A 198 16.33 0.50 29.25
N GLN A 199 17.02 1.63 29.39
CA GLN A 199 17.99 1.88 30.46
C GLN A 199 17.40 1.68 31.87
N LYS A 200 16.09 1.89 32.03
CA LYS A 200 15.43 1.74 33.32
C LYS A 200 15.37 0.29 33.76
N ASN A 201 15.24 -0.64 32.81
CA ASN A 201 15.10 -2.06 33.07
C ASN A 201 16.27 -2.89 32.51
N ASP A 202 17.36 -2.23 32.12
CA ASP A 202 18.63 -2.82 31.65
C ASP A 202 18.44 -3.83 30.49
N ARG A 203 17.53 -3.53 29.55
CA ARG A 203 17.09 -4.48 28.53
C ARG A 203 16.83 -3.83 27.18
N TYR A 204 16.65 -4.66 26.17
CA TYR A 204 16.59 -4.27 24.78
C TYR A 204 15.17 -4.46 24.20
N ILE A 205 14.64 -3.46 23.49
CA ILE A 205 13.32 -3.49 22.84
C ILE A 205 13.43 -4.06 21.43
N VAL A 206 13.18 -5.36 21.25
CA VAL A 206 13.14 -6.03 19.95
C VAL A 206 11.81 -5.74 19.27
N ARG A 207 11.81 -5.24 18.03
CA ARG A 207 10.59 -5.24 17.22
C ARG A 207 10.52 -6.50 16.39
N GLU A 208 9.80 -7.51 16.88
CA GLU A 208 9.63 -8.79 16.19
C GLU A 208 9.18 -8.63 14.73
N ALA A 209 8.46 -7.54 14.44
CA ALA A 209 7.97 -7.19 13.12
C ALA A 209 9.03 -7.17 12.01
N VAL A 210 10.29 -6.82 12.31
CA VAL A 210 11.34 -6.70 11.29
C VAL A 210 11.78 -8.05 10.71
N LYS A 211 11.45 -9.15 11.39
CA LYS A 211 11.85 -10.52 11.02
C LYS A 211 10.90 -11.17 10.02
N TRP A 212 9.80 -10.50 9.65
CA TRP A 212 8.74 -11.07 8.82
C TRP A 212 8.71 -10.41 7.45
N LYS A 213 8.75 -11.23 6.39
CA LYS A 213 8.48 -10.81 5.01
C LYS A 213 7.13 -11.33 4.54
N TRP A 214 6.53 -10.62 3.60
CA TRP A 214 5.35 -11.12 2.92
C TRP A 214 5.77 -12.12 1.84
N VAL A 215 5.09 -13.27 1.78
CA VAL A 215 5.30 -14.30 0.76
C VAL A 215 3.94 -14.72 0.22
N PRO A 216 3.65 -14.46 -1.07
CA PRO A 216 2.47 -15.01 -1.72
C PRO A 216 2.45 -16.54 -1.70
N ASP A 217 1.25 -17.10 -1.67
CA ASP A 217 1.03 -18.53 -1.81
C ASP A 217 1.11 -18.92 -3.29
N GLU A 218 2.29 -19.38 -3.72
CA GLU A 218 2.56 -19.80 -5.10
C GLU A 218 1.71 -21.01 -5.53
N SER A 219 1.08 -21.75 -4.61
CA SER A 219 0.11 -22.78 -4.99
C SER A 219 -1.20 -22.19 -5.53
N ILE A 220 -1.50 -20.94 -5.15
CA ILE A 220 -2.66 -20.17 -5.60
C ILE A 220 -2.25 -19.16 -6.68
N CYS A 221 -1.15 -18.46 -6.49
CA CYS A 221 -0.72 -17.34 -7.35
C CYS A 221 0.36 -17.71 -8.36
N GLY A 222 0.87 -18.93 -8.38
CA GLY A 222 1.92 -19.31 -9.32
C GLY A 222 1.44 -19.36 -10.77
N PRO A 223 2.35 -19.55 -11.73
CA PRO A 223 1.97 -19.72 -13.12
C PRO A 223 1.06 -20.94 -13.27
N VAL A 224 -0.01 -20.78 -14.06
CA VAL A 224 -0.90 -21.89 -14.44
C VAL A 224 -0.03 -22.95 -15.11
N ARG A 225 0.08 -24.13 -14.51
CA ARG A 225 0.73 -25.29 -15.12
C ARG A 225 -0.12 -25.73 -16.30
N THR A 226 0.11 -25.13 -17.46
CA THR A 226 -0.42 -25.63 -18.72
C THR A 226 0.15 -27.04 -18.87
N GLY A 227 -0.73 -28.04 -18.76
CA GLY A 227 -0.36 -29.44 -18.66
C GLY A 227 0.66 -29.81 -19.74
N GLY A 228 1.93 -29.83 -19.35
CA GLY A 228 3.01 -30.24 -20.20
C GLY A 228 2.89 -31.72 -20.48
N GLY A 229 2.59 -32.05 -21.73
CA GLY A 229 3.00 -33.31 -22.33
C GLY A 229 2.04 -34.48 -22.16
N GLN A 230 1.19 -34.64 -23.17
CA GLN A 230 0.90 -35.94 -23.78
C GLN A 230 2.15 -36.84 -23.76
N GLY A 231 2.10 -37.99 -23.10
CA GLY A 231 3.22 -38.93 -23.12
C GLY A 231 3.11 -40.17 -22.23
N GLY A 232 2.10 -40.28 -21.37
CA GLY A 232 1.87 -41.47 -20.54
C GLY A 232 0.48 -42.05 -20.76
N GLU A 233 0.33 -42.94 -21.75
CA GLU A 233 -0.81 -43.86 -21.80
C GLU A 233 -0.72 -44.79 -20.59
N GLY A 234 -1.58 -44.61 -19.58
CA GLY A 234 -1.78 -45.62 -18.54
C GLY A 234 -2.04 -45.08 -17.14
N GLY A 235 -3.26 -44.61 -16.89
CA GLY A 235 -3.71 -44.32 -15.53
C GLY A 235 -4.73 -43.19 -15.49
N ALA A 236 -6.01 -43.52 -15.63
CA ALA A 236 -7.12 -42.58 -15.59
C ALA A 236 -7.35 -42.06 -14.16
N THR A 237 -6.62 -41.01 -13.77
CA THR A 237 -7.09 -40.09 -12.73
C THR A 237 -7.29 -38.73 -13.39
N PRO A 238 -8.53 -38.20 -13.45
CA PRO A 238 -8.78 -36.89 -14.02
C PRO A 238 -7.95 -35.85 -13.25
N PRO A 239 -7.23 -34.94 -13.94
CA PRO A 239 -6.49 -33.89 -13.26
C PRO A 239 -7.48 -33.04 -12.48
N SER A 240 -7.29 -32.90 -11.17
CA SER A 240 -8.03 -31.91 -10.38
C SER A 240 -7.85 -30.55 -11.05
N PRO A 241 -8.93 -29.77 -11.24
CA PRO A 241 -8.84 -28.45 -11.82
C PRO A 241 -7.85 -27.62 -11.00
N SER A 242 -6.74 -27.24 -11.63
CA SER A 242 -5.73 -26.38 -11.02
C SER A 242 -6.40 -25.04 -10.68
N THR A 243 -6.51 -24.72 -9.39
CA THR A 243 -7.12 -23.48 -8.87
C THR A 243 -6.20 -22.26 -8.98
N THR A 244 -5.13 -22.35 -9.75
CA THR A 244 -4.14 -21.27 -9.86
C THR A 244 -4.77 -20.05 -10.53
N LEU A 245 -4.75 -18.93 -9.83
CA LEU A 245 -5.24 -17.65 -10.29
C LEU A 245 -4.08 -16.88 -10.93
N GLY A 246 -4.29 -16.37 -12.15
CA GLY A 246 -3.43 -15.36 -12.72
C GLY A 246 -2.70 -15.75 -14.00
N PHE A 247 -1.56 -15.10 -14.21
CA PHE A 247 -0.90 -14.98 -15.51
C PHE A 247 0.05 -16.17 -15.75
N GLY A 248 -0.10 -16.87 -16.88
CA GLY A 248 0.55 -18.17 -17.13
C GLY A 248 2.03 -18.12 -17.58
N ASP A 249 2.75 -17.06 -17.28
CA ASP A 249 4.15 -16.81 -17.70
C ASP A 249 5.06 -16.77 -16.47
N GLU A 250 6.37 -17.01 -16.60
CA GLU A 250 7.38 -16.92 -15.53
C GLU A 250 7.40 -15.55 -14.83
N ARG A 251 6.91 -14.51 -15.50
CA ARG A 251 6.67 -13.19 -14.90
C ARG A 251 5.66 -13.20 -13.74
N SER A 252 4.82 -14.22 -13.60
CA SER A 252 3.90 -14.38 -12.46
C SER A 252 4.50 -15.02 -11.21
N ILE A 253 5.69 -15.61 -11.32
CA ILE A 253 6.38 -16.22 -10.16
C ILE A 253 6.86 -15.09 -9.26
N TYR A 254 6.39 -14.96 -8.02
CA TYR A 254 6.83 -13.88 -7.15
C TYR A 254 8.33 -13.97 -6.85
N GLN A 255 9.04 -12.85 -6.99
CA GLN A 255 10.47 -12.76 -6.72
C GLN A 255 10.75 -11.79 -5.57
N SER A 256 11.73 -12.10 -4.72
CA SER A 256 12.27 -11.10 -3.79
C SER A 256 12.88 -9.94 -4.58
N PHE A 257 12.81 -8.73 -4.02
CA PHE A 257 13.32 -7.55 -4.68
C PHE A 257 14.81 -7.66 -5.04
N ASP A 258 15.11 -7.21 -6.24
CA ASP A 258 16.44 -7.15 -6.82
C ASP A 258 16.59 -5.73 -7.38
N ALA A 259 17.55 -4.95 -6.88
CA ALA A 259 17.69 -3.54 -7.21
C ALA A 259 17.97 -3.33 -8.71
N ASP A 260 18.84 -4.15 -9.30
CA ASP A 260 19.25 -4.02 -10.69
C ASP A 260 18.08 -4.35 -11.62
N LYS A 261 17.36 -5.45 -11.34
CA LYS A 261 16.17 -5.82 -12.12
C LYS A 261 15.01 -4.86 -11.89
N PHE A 262 14.87 -4.30 -10.69
CA PHE A 262 13.90 -3.25 -10.43
C PHE A 262 14.18 -2.05 -11.32
N CYS A 263 15.44 -1.62 -11.38
CA CYS A 263 15.89 -0.53 -12.23
C CYS A 263 15.65 -0.79 -13.73
N GLU A 264 15.96 -2.00 -14.21
CA GLU A 264 15.64 -2.41 -15.58
C GLU A 264 14.13 -2.31 -15.87
N SER A 265 13.29 -2.75 -14.94
CA SER A 265 11.83 -2.72 -15.09
C SER A 265 11.23 -1.30 -15.15
N LEU A 266 11.96 -0.28 -14.69
CA LEU A 266 11.52 1.11 -14.79
C LEU A 266 11.62 1.64 -16.22
N GLN A 267 12.50 1.11 -17.09
CA GLN A 267 12.68 1.58 -18.47
C GLN A 267 12.84 3.12 -18.55
N ASP A 268 13.72 3.69 -17.72
CA ASP A 268 14.01 5.13 -17.62
C ASP A 268 12.82 6.02 -17.20
N ARG A 269 11.76 5.42 -16.65
CA ARG A 269 10.58 6.17 -16.18
C ARG A 269 10.78 6.66 -14.75
N ASN A 270 10.62 7.96 -14.54
CA ASN A 270 10.64 8.56 -13.22
C ASN A 270 9.34 8.26 -12.46
N ILE A 271 9.47 8.11 -11.14
CA ILE A 271 8.39 7.79 -10.22
C ILE A 271 8.03 9.03 -9.39
N LEU A 272 6.76 9.43 -9.41
CA LEU A 272 6.20 10.42 -8.51
C LEU A 272 5.32 9.72 -7.48
N VAL A 273 5.66 9.86 -6.21
CA VAL A 273 4.87 9.36 -5.09
C VAL A 273 4.04 10.52 -4.56
N VAL A 274 2.72 10.36 -4.56
CA VAL A 274 1.77 11.38 -4.10
C VAL A 274 0.85 10.77 -3.06
N GLY A 275 0.75 11.44 -1.92
CA GLY A 275 -0.21 11.09 -0.89
C GLY A 275 0.21 11.56 0.50
N ASP A 276 -0.21 10.82 1.51
CA ASP A 276 0.00 11.15 2.92
C ASP A 276 1.39 10.76 3.46
N LEU A 277 1.55 10.86 4.78
CA LEU A 277 2.76 10.43 5.48
C LEU A 277 3.11 8.96 5.25
N THR A 278 2.14 8.08 5.00
CA THR A 278 2.43 6.67 4.69
C THR A 278 3.07 6.53 3.31
N GLN A 279 2.63 7.34 2.35
CA GLN A 279 3.28 7.40 1.04
C GLN A 279 4.70 7.96 1.11
N TYR A 280 4.96 8.88 2.05
CA TYR A 280 6.32 9.31 2.34
C TYR A 280 7.18 8.15 2.88
N GLN A 281 6.62 7.24 3.69
CA GLN A 281 7.32 6.02 4.10
C GLN A 281 7.59 5.09 2.92
N LEU A 282 6.65 4.96 1.99
CA LEU A 282 6.86 4.18 0.77
C LEU A 282 8.01 4.77 -0.09
N HIS A 283 8.06 6.10 -0.19
CA HIS A 283 9.17 6.78 -0.84
C HIS A 283 10.52 6.40 -0.19
N ASP A 284 10.61 6.43 1.15
CA ASP A 284 11.82 6.02 1.87
C ASP A 284 12.19 4.55 1.64
N VAL A 285 11.18 3.67 1.65
CA VAL A 285 11.36 2.23 1.36
C VAL A 285 11.94 2.00 -0.03
N ILE A 286 11.48 2.72 -1.06
CA ILE A 286 12.00 2.60 -2.42
C ILE A 286 13.46 3.07 -2.50
N LEU A 287 13.79 4.21 -1.87
CA LEU A 287 15.17 4.71 -1.83
C LEU A 287 16.09 3.74 -1.12
N SER A 288 15.64 3.20 0.00
CA SER A 288 16.38 2.25 0.82
C SER A 288 16.59 0.92 0.11
N ALA A 289 15.58 0.43 -0.60
CA ALA A 289 15.66 -0.76 -1.43
C ALA A 289 16.66 -0.63 -2.58
N THR A 290 16.82 0.58 -3.11
CA THR A 290 17.75 0.90 -4.21
C THR A 290 19.10 1.43 -3.74
N ASP A 291 19.36 1.46 -2.42
CA ASP A 291 20.55 2.05 -1.80
C ASP A 291 20.82 3.50 -2.26
N THR A 292 19.76 4.26 -2.52
CA THR A 292 19.82 5.63 -3.00
C THR A 292 20.04 6.62 -1.85
N GLU A 293 20.81 7.69 -2.10
CA GLU A 293 21.01 8.77 -1.12
C GLU A 293 19.75 9.61 -0.93
N PHE A 294 19.51 10.00 0.32
CA PHE A 294 18.35 10.80 0.71
C PHE A 294 18.68 12.31 0.61
N SER A 295 18.21 12.98 -0.44
CA SER A 295 18.49 14.41 -0.74
C SER A 295 17.46 15.41 -0.21
N CYS A 296 16.36 14.97 0.41
CA CYS A 296 15.35 15.84 1.04
C CYS A 296 15.26 15.59 2.55
N HIS A 297 14.90 16.61 3.34
CA HIS A 297 14.69 16.45 4.78
C HIS A 297 13.22 16.67 5.12
N GLY A 298 12.58 15.64 5.66
CA GLY A 298 11.16 15.65 6.04
C GLY A 298 10.21 15.60 4.83
N GLU A 299 8.97 15.23 5.12
CA GLU A 299 7.91 15.03 4.13
C GLU A 299 7.60 16.29 3.31
N MET A 300 7.76 17.47 3.92
CA MET A 300 7.47 18.76 3.28
C MET A 300 8.58 19.21 2.33
N GLY A 301 9.81 18.75 2.58
CA GLY A 301 10.99 19.19 1.84
C GLY A 301 11.14 18.55 0.47
N CYS A 302 10.59 17.34 0.26
CA CYS A 302 10.89 16.54 -0.93
C CYS A 302 10.31 17.13 -2.24
N LEU A 303 9.21 17.88 -2.18
CA LEU A 303 8.70 18.58 -3.37
C LEU A 303 9.67 19.67 -3.88
N HIS A 304 10.28 20.43 -2.97
CA HIS A 304 11.09 21.61 -3.31
C HIS A 304 12.58 21.31 -3.48
N ARG A 305 12.99 20.06 -3.25
CA ARG A 305 14.37 19.61 -3.42
C ARG A 305 14.57 18.91 -4.76
N ARG A 306 15.83 18.62 -5.08
CA ARG A 306 16.19 17.81 -6.25
C ARG A 306 15.59 16.41 -6.08
N PRO A 307 15.07 15.81 -7.17
CA PRO A 307 14.58 14.45 -7.13
C PRO A 307 15.74 13.47 -6.87
N HIS A 308 15.42 12.32 -6.29
CA HIS A 308 16.41 11.32 -5.92
C HIS A 308 16.75 10.48 -7.14
N PRO A 309 18.03 10.40 -7.57
CA PRO A 309 18.40 9.52 -8.65
C PRO A 309 18.29 8.07 -8.18
N LEU A 310 17.33 7.33 -8.73
CA LEU A 310 17.26 5.89 -8.55
C LEU A 310 18.32 5.25 -9.44
N CYS A 311 18.71 4.02 -9.10
CA CYS A 311 19.47 3.17 -10.03
C CYS A 311 20.82 3.77 -10.42
N ASN A 312 21.57 4.31 -9.46
CA ASN A 312 22.93 4.81 -9.71
C ASN A 312 23.83 3.63 -10.10
N GLN A 313 23.91 3.34 -11.39
CA GLN A 313 24.55 2.13 -11.93
C GLN A 313 26.07 2.05 -11.75
N ASN A 314 26.72 3.01 -11.08
CA ASN A 314 28.17 2.97 -10.85
C ASN A 314 28.52 3.20 -9.37
N ARG A 315 28.54 2.11 -8.60
CA ARG A 315 29.24 2.01 -7.30
C ARG A 315 30.76 2.21 -7.40
N ASP A 316 31.29 2.50 -8.59
CA ASP A 316 32.62 3.08 -8.80
C ASP A 316 32.47 4.55 -9.27
N GLN A 317 32.62 5.45 -8.30
CA GLN A 317 32.21 6.86 -8.35
C GLN A 317 32.97 7.81 -9.29
N GLU A 318 33.86 7.38 -10.18
CA GLU A 318 34.71 8.33 -10.90
C GLU A 318 34.14 8.85 -12.24
N ILE A 319 33.11 8.20 -12.81
CA ILE A 319 32.50 8.63 -14.08
C ILE A 319 31.18 9.42 -13.85
N VAL A 320 30.55 9.32 -12.67
CA VAL A 320 29.20 9.87 -12.41
C VAL A 320 29.18 11.34 -12.00
N ALA A 321 30.33 12.00 -11.83
CA ALA A 321 30.36 13.45 -11.60
C ALA A 321 29.77 14.27 -12.77
N LYS A 322 29.48 13.63 -13.91
CA LYS A 322 28.60 14.13 -14.96
C LYS A 322 27.71 12.97 -15.38
N GLY A 323 26.46 12.91 -14.89
CA GLY A 323 25.53 11.79 -15.08
C GLY A 323 25.34 11.34 -16.53
N MET A 324 26.23 10.49 -17.02
CA MET A 324 26.32 10.00 -18.39
C MET A 324 26.87 8.58 -18.35
N THR A 325 26.12 7.62 -18.89
CA THR A 325 26.64 6.29 -19.23
C THR A 325 26.57 6.15 -20.74
N GLU A 326 27.70 5.81 -21.37
CA GLU A 326 27.77 5.49 -22.80
C GLU A 326 27.50 3.99 -22.97
N ASN A 327 26.25 3.62 -23.19
CA ASN A 327 25.94 2.41 -23.95
C ASN A 327 25.56 2.89 -25.37
N ASP A 328 26.36 2.52 -26.37
CA ASP A 328 26.10 2.75 -27.80
C ASP A 328 25.91 4.22 -28.26
N GLY A 329 26.33 5.21 -27.46
CA GLY A 329 26.27 6.64 -27.80
C GLY A 329 24.91 7.31 -27.54
N GLU A 330 23.94 6.60 -26.94
CA GLU A 330 22.68 7.17 -26.50
C GLU A 330 22.69 7.36 -24.97
N LEU A 331 22.53 8.62 -24.53
CA LEU A 331 22.56 9.02 -23.14
C LEU A 331 21.32 8.48 -22.39
N ILE A 332 21.46 7.35 -21.69
CA ILE A 332 20.39 6.81 -20.86
C ILE A 332 20.33 7.59 -19.54
N LYS A 333 19.22 8.30 -19.31
CA LYS A 333 19.00 9.07 -18.07
C LYS A 333 18.52 8.12 -16.98
N ALA A 334 19.26 8.02 -15.87
CA ALA A 334 18.83 7.24 -14.72
C ALA A 334 17.45 7.73 -14.22
N PRO A 335 16.52 6.82 -13.86
CA PRO A 335 15.21 7.20 -13.36
C PRO A 335 15.33 7.95 -12.03
N TYR A 336 14.37 8.82 -11.72
CA TYR A 336 14.31 9.54 -10.44
C TYR A 336 13.05 9.22 -9.65
N LEU A 337 13.13 9.39 -8.33
CA LEU A 337 12.01 9.36 -7.41
C LEU A 337 11.76 10.74 -6.83
N LYS A 338 10.48 11.11 -6.72
CA LYS A 338 10.07 12.32 -6.00
C LYS A 338 8.83 12.05 -5.17
N PHE A 339 8.75 12.69 -4.00
CA PHE A 339 7.56 12.66 -3.15
C PHE A 339 6.89 14.03 -3.09
N VAL A 340 5.55 14.02 -3.07
CA VAL A 340 4.72 15.20 -2.84
C VAL A 340 3.63 14.87 -1.83
N ARG A 341 3.52 15.67 -0.77
CA ARG A 341 2.52 15.47 0.27
C ARG A 341 1.17 16.00 -0.18
N ASN A 342 0.21 15.09 -0.37
CA ASN A 342 -1.17 15.42 -0.65
C ASN A 342 -2.07 14.46 0.13
N ASP A 343 -2.53 14.92 1.28
CA ASP A 343 -3.22 14.14 2.31
C ASP A 343 -4.63 13.66 1.91
N ILE A 344 -5.15 14.07 0.74
CA ILE A 344 -6.52 13.72 0.27
C ILE A 344 -6.57 13.24 -1.20
N ILE A 345 -5.45 13.27 -1.93
CA ILE A 345 -5.38 13.20 -3.41
C ILE A 345 -6.36 14.16 -4.07
N SER A 346 -6.05 15.44 -3.96
CA SER A 346 -6.63 16.48 -4.80
C SER A 346 -5.67 16.84 -5.93
N VAL A 347 -6.19 17.38 -7.03
CA VAL A 347 -5.41 18.18 -7.99
C VAL A 347 -5.59 19.62 -7.53
N PRO A 348 -4.72 20.19 -6.68
CA PRO A 348 -4.91 21.55 -6.19
C PRO A 348 -4.75 22.52 -7.36
N TRP A 349 -5.88 22.94 -7.94
CA TRP A 349 -5.94 24.03 -8.91
C TRP A 349 -5.93 25.34 -8.16
N ALA A 350 -4.80 25.66 -7.51
CA ALA A 350 -4.66 26.79 -6.61
C ALA A 350 -5.63 26.72 -5.41
N VAL A 351 -5.09 26.95 -4.21
CA VAL A 351 -5.92 27.54 -3.16
C VAL A 351 -6.50 28.79 -3.79
N ASP A 352 -7.83 28.92 -3.87
CA ASP A 352 -8.45 30.16 -4.30
C ASP A 352 -7.91 31.25 -3.37
N PRO A 353 -7.07 32.18 -3.85
CA PRO A 353 -6.45 33.18 -2.98
C PRO A 353 -7.50 34.11 -2.36
N GLU A 354 -8.73 34.12 -2.89
CA GLU A 354 -9.86 34.87 -2.34
C GLU A 354 -10.66 34.09 -1.29
N SER A 355 -10.51 32.76 -1.23
CA SER A 355 -11.04 31.98 -0.12
C SER A 355 -10.19 32.27 1.12
N ASN A 356 -10.74 33.07 2.06
CA ASN A 356 -10.17 33.26 3.40
C ASN A 356 -10.16 31.95 4.24
N GLU A 357 -10.43 30.81 3.63
CA GLU A 357 -10.26 29.49 4.21
C GLU A 357 -8.76 29.19 4.22
N PHE A 358 -8.12 29.57 5.33
CA PHE A 358 -6.78 29.08 5.64
C PHE A 358 -6.79 27.56 5.47
N PRO A 359 -5.80 26.97 4.76
CA PRO A 359 -5.69 25.51 4.69
C PRO A 359 -5.75 24.99 6.12
N LEU A 360 -6.69 24.07 6.38
CA LEU A 360 -6.84 23.47 7.69
C LEU A 360 -5.47 22.95 8.08
N GLY A 361 -4.86 23.48 9.16
CA GLY A 361 -3.49 23.13 9.55
C GLY A 361 -3.26 21.64 9.80
N SER A 362 -4.32 20.83 9.79
CA SER A 362 -4.29 19.37 9.85
C SER A 362 -4.02 18.68 8.52
N THR A 363 -4.44 19.24 7.38
CA THR A 363 -4.41 18.59 6.06
C THR A 363 -3.46 19.34 5.12
N ILE A 364 -2.55 18.61 4.47
CA ILE A 364 -1.58 19.20 3.55
C ILE A 364 -1.85 18.79 2.12
N GLU A 365 -1.95 19.77 1.22
CA GLU A 365 -2.22 19.59 -0.20
C GLU A 365 -1.18 20.32 -1.04
N GLN A 366 0.01 19.74 -1.19
CA GLN A 366 1.04 20.33 -2.04
C GLN A 366 0.68 20.18 -3.53
N PRO A 367 1.05 21.15 -4.40
CA PRO A 367 0.81 21.08 -5.82
C PRO A 367 1.73 20.05 -6.49
N TRP A 368 1.13 19.04 -7.10
CA TRP A 368 1.84 17.95 -7.78
C TRP A 368 1.39 17.74 -9.22
N ALA A 369 0.17 18.16 -9.55
CA ALA A 369 -0.44 17.91 -10.84
C ALA A 369 -0.19 19.07 -11.83
N THR A 370 1.08 19.44 -12.00
CA THR A 370 1.50 20.43 -13.01
C THR A 370 1.92 19.72 -14.30
N GLN A 371 1.92 20.45 -15.42
CA GLN A 371 2.32 19.90 -16.71
C GLN A 371 3.76 19.35 -16.66
N GLU A 372 4.68 20.06 -16.01
CA GLU A 372 6.08 19.65 -15.87
C GLU A 372 6.19 18.32 -15.11
N MET A 373 5.41 18.14 -14.04
CA MET A 373 5.38 16.89 -13.28
C MET A 373 4.86 15.72 -14.12
N PHE A 374 3.81 15.90 -14.93
CA PHE A 374 3.32 14.83 -15.80
C PHE A 374 4.25 14.54 -16.99
N GLU A 375 4.98 15.53 -17.46
CA GLU A 375 5.99 15.37 -18.50
C GLU A 375 7.22 14.63 -17.99
N GLU A 376 7.68 14.92 -16.77
CA GLU A 376 8.86 14.31 -16.17
C GLU A 376 8.59 12.93 -15.55
N TYR A 377 7.45 12.74 -14.85
CA TYR A 377 7.15 11.53 -14.10
C TYR A 377 6.11 10.66 -14.80
N LYS A 378 6.58 9.51 -15.31
CA LYS A 378 5.76 8.57 -16.09
C LYS A 378 5.17 7.44 -15.27
N ILE A 379 5.53 7.32 -14.00
CA ILE A 379 4.91 6.42 -13.04
C ILE A 379 4.41 7.26 -11.87
N MET A 380 3.15 7.09 -11.48
CA MET A 380 2.54 7.78 -10.35
C MET A 380 2.03 6.78 -9.32
N LEU A 381 2.57 6.85 -8.11
CA LEU A 381 2.11 6.06 -6.97
C LEU A 381 1.19 6.93 -6.13
N LEU A 382 -0.11 6.65 -6.18
CA LEU A 382 -1.15 7.45 -5.52
C LEU A 382 -1.72 6.71 -4.31
N ASN A 383 -2.02 7.44 -3.23
CA ASN A 383 -2.86 6.95 -2.14
C ASN A 383 -3.54 8.12 -1.44
N ARG A 384 -4.81 7.96 -1.07
CA ARG A 384 -5.54 9.02 -0.34
C ARG A 384 -4.98 9.24 1.05
N GLY A 385 -4.50 8.19 1.69
CA GLY A 385 -4.03 8.25 3.05
C GLY A 385 -5.14 8.14 4.08
N LEU A 386 -4.80 8.55 5.30
CA LEU A 386 -5.58 8.31 6.51
C LEU A 386 -6.47 9.47 6.93
N PHE A 387 -6.60 10.50 6.09
CA PHE A 387 -7.47 11.63 6.35
C PHE A 387 -8.92 11.27 6.06
N TRP A 388 -9.81 11.67 6.98
CA TRP A 388 -11.24 11.44 6.79
C TRP A 388 -11.78 12.32 5.67
N ARG A 389 -12.53 11.69 4.76
CA ARG A 389 -13.42 12.31 3.79
C ARG A 389 -14.68 11.47 3.74
N ASN A 390 -15.81 12.13 3.49
CA ASN A 390 -17.01 11.39 3.12
C ASN A 390 -16.84 10.77 1.72
N ASP A 391 -17.70 9.81 1.41
CA ASP A 391 -17.56 9.03 0.18
C ASP A 391 -17.81 9.85 -1.08
N ASP A 392 -18.72 10.83 -1.02
CA ASP A 392 -19.08 11.67 -2.16
C ASP A 392 -17.90 12.58 -2.56
N GLU A 393 -17.29 13.26 -1.58
CA GLU A 393 -16.07 14.06 -1.78
C GLU A 393 -14.95 13.21 -2.33
N PHE A 394 -14.70 12.05 -1.71
CA PHE A 394 -13.64 11.16 -2.13
C PHE A 394 -13.83 10.64 -3.56
N LEU A 395 -15.05 10.21 -3.89
CA LEU A 395 -15.40 9.76 -5.22
C LEU A 395 -15.14 10.86 -6.24
N MET A 396 -15.60 12.08 -5.97
CA MET A 396 -15.43 13.23 -6.85
C MET A 396 -13.95 13.62 -7.03
N GLU A 397 -13.20 13.74 -5.94
CA GLU A 397 -11.77 14.06 -5.93
C GLU A 397 -10.97 13.02 -6.72
N LEU A 398 -11.24 11.74 -6.49
CA LEU A 398 -10.52 10.67 -7.16
C LEU A 398 -10.90 10.57 -8.64
N VAL A 399 -12.19 10.61 -8.99
CA VAL A 399 -12.64 10.59 -10.39
C VAL A 399 -12.07 11.77 -11.15
N PHE A 400 -12.11 12.98 -10.57
CA PHE A 400 -11.56 14.17 -11.20
C PHE A 400 -10.05 14.04 -11.44
N THR A 401 -9.30 13.63 -10.41
CA THR A 401 -7.86 13.43 -10.49
C THR A 401 -7.49 12.40 -11.55
N ILE A 402 -8.09 11.21 -11.49
CA ILE A 402 -7.77 10.11 -12.41
C ILE A 402 -8.20 10.46 -13.84
N LYS A 403 -9.37 11.09 -14.02
CA LYS A 403 -9.83 11.56 -15.33
C LYS A 403 -8.88 12.58 -15.94
N TYR A 404 -8.33 13.49 -15.15
CA TYR A 404 -7.37 14.49 -15.63
C TYR A 404 -6.11 13.81 -16.18
N ILE A 405 -5.50 12.92 -15.40
CA ILE A 405 -4.30 12.17 -15.81
C ILE A 405 -4.60 11.29 -17.03
N TRP A 406 -5.69 10.54 -16.98
CA TRP A 406 -6.12 9.66 -18.06
C TRP A 406 -6.32 10.41 -19.38
N LYS A 407 -6.99 11.57 -19.34
CA LYS A 407 -7.33 12.34 -20.54
C LYS A 407 -6.13 13.08 -21.13
N PHE A 408 -5.33 13.73 -20.30
CA PHE A 408 -4.28 14.66 -20.76
C PHE A 408 -2.87 14.05 -20.73
N HIS A 409 -2.67 12.98 -19.95
CA HIS A 409 -1.36 12.35 -19.72
C HIS A 409 -1.44 10.83 -19.86
N SER A 410 -2.02 10.36 -20.98
CA SER A 410 -2.28 8.94 -21.23
C SER A 410 -1.03 8.03 -21.33
N GLY A 411 0.16 8.62 -21.33
CA GLY A 411 1.45 7.91 -21.24
C GLY A 411 1.94 7.69 -19.80
N THR A 412 1.26 8.24 -18.81
CA THR A 412 1.58 8.09 -17.38
C THR A 412 0.91 6.85 -16.82
N MET A 413 1.69 5.97 -16.21
CA MET A 413 1.21 4.81 -15.46
C MET A 413 0.70 5.25 -14.09
N ILE A 414 -0.52 4.83 -13.75
CA ILE A 414 -1.13 5.09 -12.46
C ILE A 414 -1.12 3.78 -11.66
N ILE A 415 -0.47 3.81 -10.50
CA ILE A 415 -0.55 2.76 -9.49
C ILE A 415 -1.20 3.38 -8.26
N TYR A 416 -2.39 2.92 -7.91
CA TYR A 416 -3.08 3.33 -6.70
C TYR A 416 -2.89 2.28 -5.61
N ARG A 417 -2.36 2.69 -4.48
CA ARG A 417 -2.16 1.84 -3.30
C ARG A 417 -3.36 1.92 -2.39
N ALA A 418 -3.88 0.77 -1.94
CA ALA A 418 -4.94 0.72 -0.94
C ALA A 418 -4.54 1.49 0.33
N THR A 419 -5.49 2.21 0.93
CA THR A 419 -5.31 2.75 2.27
C THR A 419 -5.36 1.60 3.27
N HIS A 420 -4.31 1.42 4.04
CA HIS A 420 -4.28 0.37 5.07
C HIS A 420 -5.11 0.83 6.28
N PRO A 421 -5.68 -0.08 7.07
CA PRO A 421 -6.53 0.31 8.18
C PRO A 421 -5.73 0.88 9.35
N VAL A 422 -6.29 1.83 10.09
CA VAL A 422 -5.70 2.35 11.33
C VAL A 422 -6.34 1.62 12.50
N PHE A 423 -5.53 1.04 13.37
CA PHE A 423 -6.02 0.42 14.59
C PHE A 423 -6.02 1.42 15.74
N ASN A 424 -6.87 1.16 16.73
CA ASN A 424 -6.82 1.90 17.98
C ASN A 424 -5.50 1.58 18.70
N CYS A 425 -4.64 2.58 18.86
CA CYS A 425 -3.38 2.46 19.60
C CYS A 425 -3.57 1.97 21.02
N THR A 426 -4.73 2.24 21.61
CA THR A 426 -5.06 1.77 22.96
C THR A 426 -5.05 0.25 23.03
N VAL A 427 -5.45 -0.47 21.98
CA VAL A 427 -5.42 -1.93 21.98
C VAL A 427 -3.97 -2.44 22.00
N LEU A 428 -3.10 -1.87 21.16
CA LEU A 428 -1.66 -2.19 21.17
C LEU A 428 -1.01 -1.90 22.53
N LYS A 429 -1.39 -0.77 23.13
CA LYS A 429 -0.88 -0.35 24.44
C LYS A 429 -1.40 -1.19 25.59
N GLU A 430 -2.69 -1.52 25.61
CA GLU A 430 -3.35 -2.35 26.63
C GLU A 430 -2.84 -3.79 26.64
N GLN A 431 -2.39 -4.27 25.49
CA GLN A 431 -1.79 -5.59 25.38
C GLN A 431 -0.28 -5.62 25.73
N ASN A 432 0.31 -4.48 26.16
CA ASN A 432 1.75 -4.30 26.39
C ASN A 432 2.60 -4.65 25.15
N GLU A 433 2.09 -4.34 23.96
CA GLU A 433 2.70 -4.73 22.68
C GLU A 433 3.60 -3.64 22.07
N ASP A 434 3.75 -2.51 22.75
CA ASP A 434 4.60 -1.37 22.35
C ASP A 434 6.11 -1.63 22.58
N GLY A 435 6.53 -2.89 22.50
CA GLY A 435 7.92 -3.28 22.72
C GLY A 435 8.03 -4.71 23.18
N ALA A 436 8.39 -5.61 22.27
CA ALA A 436 8.91 -6.90 22.67
C ALA A 436 10.30 -6.72 23.30
N LEU A 437 10.62 -7.50 24.32
CA LEU A 437 11.78 -7.25 25.19
C LEU A 437 12.71 -8.45 25.16
N ALA A 438 14.00 -8.17 24.99
CA ALA A 438 15.06 -9.17 25.03
C ALA A 438 16.05 -8.88 26.17
N GLY A 439 16.64 -9.96 26.68
CA GLY A 439 17.73 -9.88 27.65
C GLY A 439 18.98 -9.19 27.08
N PRO A 440 19.96 -8.83 27.94
CA PRO A 440 21.18 -8.12 27.55
C PRO A 440 22.04 -8.81 26.48
N ASP A 441 21.89 -10.12 26.30
CA ASP A 441 22.62 -10.95 25.34
C ASP A 441 21.85 -11.24 24.04
N GLY A 442 20.59 -10.80 23.95
CA GLY A 442 19.70 -10.98 22.81
C GLY A 442 19.30 -12.40 22.44
N ARG A 443 19.66 -13.38 23.26
CA ARG A 443 19.34 -14.79 23.02
C ARG A 443 17.97 -15.18 23.58
N ASP A 444 17.62 -14.59 24.72
CA ASP A 444 16.29 -14.72 25.32
C ASP A 444 15.41 -13.57 24.79
N SER A 445 15.00 -13.65 23.53
CA SER A 445 14.28 -12.57 22.82
C SER A 445 12.85 -12.31 23.35
N VAL A 446 12.47 -12.99 24.43
CA VAL A 446 11.16 -12.93 25.06
C VAL A 446 11.35 -13.30 26.51
N PHE A 447 11.00 -12.41 27.45
CA PHE A 447 10.87 -12.83 28.84
C PHE A 447 9.91 -14.03 28.90
N GLU A 448 10.22 -15.05 29.70
CA GLU A 448 9.31 -16.20 29.85
C GLU A 448 7.94 -15.68 30.31
N GLY A 449 6.92 -15.83 29.46
CA GLY A 449 5.56 -15.30 29.67
C GLY A 449 5.19 -14.03 28.87
N THR A 450 6.11 -13.39 28.17
CA THR A 450 5.77 -12.30 27.21
C THR A 450 5.23 -12.91 25.91
N LEU A 451 4.03 -12.52 25.50
CA LEU A 451 3.47 -12.92 24.21
C LEU A 451 3.99 -11.98 23.13
N LEU A 452 4.96 -12.43 22.32
CA LEU A 452 5.33 -11.71 21.11
C LEU A 452 4.13 -11.72 20.15
N GLN A 453 3.70 -10.55 19.71
CA GLN A 453 2.76 -10.46 18.60
C GLN A 453 3.46 -10.97 17.33
N HIS A 454 2.98 -12.12 16.86
CA HIS A 454 3.20 -12.55 15.49
C HIS A 454 2.20 -11.85 14.58
N PRO A 455 2.48 -11.71 13.28
CA PRO A 455 1.49 -11.29 12.31
C PRO A 455 0.19 -12.06 12.50
N LEU A 456 -0.94 -11.35 12.42
CA LEU A 456 -2.24 -11.98 12.55
C LEU A 456 -2.42 -12.98 11.40
N THR A 457 -2.91 -14.18 11.73
CA THR A 457 -3.24 -15.20 10.73
C THR A 457 -4.43 -14.75 9.86
N THR A 458 -5.34 -13.96 10.43
CA THR A 458 -6.53 -13.42 9.77
C THR A 458 -6.65 -11.91 9.95
N THR A 459 -7.07 -11.20 8.91
CA THR A 459 -7.46 -9.78 8.99
C THR A 459 -8.52 -9.58 10.07
N PRO A 460 -8.41 -8.54 10.93
CA PRO A 460 -9.48 -8.18 11.84
C PRO A 460 -10.79 -7.96 11.08
N GLY A 461 -11.85 -8.65 11.50
CA GLY A 461 -13.18 -8.47 10.93
C GLY A 461 -13.68 -7.02 11.10
N ARG A 462 -14.65 -6.63 10.28
CA ARG A 462 -15.32 -5.32 10.37
C ARG A 462 -15.97 -5.20 11.75
N ARG A 463 -15.26 -4.58 12.70
CA ARG A 463 -15.85 -4.21 13.98
C ARG A 463 -16.80 -3.07 13.69
N GLN A 464 -18.04 -3.18 14.17
CA GLN A 464 -18.87 -2.00 14.28
C GLN A 464 -18.05 -0.97 15.08
N ALA A 465 -18.00 0.29 14.64
CA ALA A 465 -17.30 1.35 15.35
C ALA A 465 -17.93 1.51 16.75
N TYR A 466 -17.44 0.75 17.71
CA TYR A 466 -18.00 0.63 19.05
C TYR A 466 -16.96 1.09 20.06
N GLY A 467 -17.29 2.18 20.75
CA GLY A 467 -17.21 2.21 22.21
C GLY A 467 -15.84 2.31 22.88
N LEU A 468 -14.74 2.57 22.17
CA LEU A 468 -13.47 2.88 22.83
C LEU A 468 -13.28 4.39 22.91
N SER A 469 -13.39 4.91 24.14
CA SER A 469 -13.15 6.29 24.58
C SER A 469 -14.33 7.28 24.49
N SER A 470 -15.44 6.94 25.15
CA SER A 470 -16.03 7.94 26.05
C SER A 470 -15.71 7.51 27.49
N SER A 471 -14.44 7.61 27.88
CA SER A 471 -14.17 7.76 29.31
C SER A 471 -14.87 9.06 29.75
N PRO A 472 -15.80 9.03 30.71
CA PRO A 472 -16.64 10.19 31.03
C PRO A 472 -15.87 11.41 31.59
N GLU A 473 -14.57 11.29 31.84
CA GLU A 473 -13.83 12.25 32.67
C GLU A 473 -12.92 13.24 31.93
N SER A 474 -12.73 13.14 30.62
CA SER A 474 -11.94 14.14 29.88
C SER A 474 -12.83 15.09 29.07
N LYS A 475 -13.37 16.10 29.75
CA LYS A 475 -14.11 17.24 29.15
C LYS A 475 -13.22 18.26 28.44
N THR A 476 -11.99 17.92 28.07
CA THR A 476 -11.21 18.81 27.21
C THR A 476 -11.75 18.67 25.79
N THR A 477 -12.33 19.75 25.27
CA THR A 477 -12.72 20.02 23.89
C THR A 477 -11.51 19.94 22.94
N GLN A 478 -10.84 18.79 22.90
CA GLN A 478 -9.98 18.46 21.79
C GLN A 478 -10.90 18.23 20.60
N THR A 479 -10.77 19.10 19.61
CA THR A 479 -11.15 18.86 18.22
C THR A 479 -10.44 17.60 17.77
N THR A 480 -10.99 16.43 18.10
CA THR A 480 -10.51 15.15 17.62
C THR A 480 -10.60 15.20 16.11
N GLY A 481 -9.46 15.40 15.45
CA GLY A 481 -9.38 15.30 13.99
C GLY A 481 -10.05 14.01 13.56
N PHE A 482 -11.06 14.13 12.70
CA PHE A 482 -11.86 13.00 12.27
C PHE A 482 -10.94 11.97 11.61
N ARG A 483 -10.86 10.78 12.19
CA ARG A 483 -10.16 9.64 11.61
C ARG A 483 -11.18 8.73 10.91
N PRO A 484 -10.89 8.22 9.70
CA PRO A 484 -11.77 7.27 9.04
C PRO A 484 -11.88 5.99 9.85
N THR A 485 -13.09 5.44 9.93
CA THR A 485 -13.27 4.11 10.53
C THR A 485 -12.69 3.06 9.59
N LEU A 486 -12.43 1.84 10.11
CA LEU A 486 -12.06 0.70 9.26
C LEU A 486 -13.06 0.56 8.11
N ALA A 487 -14.36 0.57 8.40
CA ALA A 487 -15.42 0.43 7.41
C ALA A 487 -15.38 1.50 6.30
N ASP A 488 -14.99 2.73 6.62
CA ASP A 488 -14.80 3.80 5.64
C ASP A 488 -13.61 3.51 4.75
N VAL A 489 -12.47 3.15 5.34
CA VAL A 489 -11.26 2.77 4.59
C VAL A 489 -11.55 1.63 3.61
N GLN A 490 -12.18 0.53 4.07
CA GLN A 490 -12.45 -0.61 3.18
C GLN A 490 -13.38 -0.24 2.02
N ARG A 491 -14.41 0.57 2.32
CA ARG A 491 -15.36 1.03 1.30
C ARG A 491 -14.69 1.93 0.27
N GLN A 492 -13.86 2.86 0.74
CA GLN A 492 -13.12 3.79 -0.11
C GLN A 492 -12.03 3.10 -0.94
N ASN A 493 -11.39 2.07 -0.40
CA ASN A 493 -10.50 1.19 -1.15
C ASN A 493 -11.20 0.49 -2.31
N ARG A 494 -12.41 -0.05 -2.09
CA ARG A 494 -13.20 -0.66 -3.18
C ARG A 494 -13.59 0.37 -4.24
N MET A 495 -14.02 1.56 -3.83
CA MET A 495 -14.28 2.68 -4.75
C MET A 495 -13.05 3.02 -5.60
N ALA A 496 -11.89 3.16 -4.95
CA ALA A 496 -10.63 3.45 -5.64
C ALA A 496 -10.23 2.38 -6.64
N LYS A 497 -10.37 1.10 -6.28
CA LYS A 497 -10.11 -0.02 -7.19
C LYS A 497 -10.92 0.10 -8.47
N MET A 498 -12.24 0.26 -8.37
CA MET A 498 -13.12 0.36 -9.55
C MET A 498 -12.73 1.55 -10.44
N ILE A 499 -12.51 2.73 -9.86
CA ILE A 499 -12.18 3.95 -10.61
C ILE A 499 -10.82 3.81 -11.30
N VAL A 500 -9.79 3.36 -10.57
CA VAL A 500 -8.42 3.27 -11.08
C VAL A 500 -8.30 2.20 -12.15
N GLU A 501 -8.91 1.02 -11.95
CA GLU A 501 -8.88 -0.05 -12.94
C GLU A 501 -9.70 0.30 -14.19
N ALA A 502 -10.84 0.98 -14.05
CA ALA A 502 -11.61 1.50 -15.18
C ALA A 502 -10.81 2.51 -16.02
N ALA A 503 -9.96 3.31 -15.38
CA ALA A 503 -9.07 4.25 -16.06
C ALA A 503 -7.82 3.59 -16.71
N GLY A 504 -7.66 2.27 -16.60
CA GLY A 504 -6.46 1.58 -17.10
C GLY A 504 -5.27 1.61 -16.14
N GLY A 505 -5.47 2.04 -14.90
CA GLY A 505 -4.45 1.98 -13.84
C GLY A 505 -4.32 0.59 -13.20
N ILE A 506 -3.45 0.51 -12.20
CA ILE A 506 -3.20 -0.67 -11.37
C ILE A 506 -3.61 -0.34 -9.94
N TYR A 507 -4.34 -1.24 -9.30
CA TYR A 507 -4.69 -1.13 -7.90
C TYR A 507 -3.90 -2.16 -7.08
N LEU A 508 -3.11 -1.70 -6.10
CA LEU A 508 -2.38 -2.56 -5.18
C LEU A 508 -3.20 -2.75 -3.91
N ASP A 509 -3.86 -3.90 -3.81
CA ASP A 509 -4.76 -4.22 -2.71
C ASP A 509 -4.00 -4.72 -1.47
N THR A 510 -3.30 -3.80 -0.81
CA THR A 510 -2.45 -4.11 0.35
C THR A 510 -3.16 -3.99 1.70
N GLU A 511 -4.47 -3.70 1.70
CA GLU A 511 -5.24 -3.49 2.92
C GLU A 511 -5.12 -4.68 3.89
N ASP A 512 -5.47 -5.88 3.42
CA ASP A 512 -5.44 -7.11 4.22
C ASP A 512 -4.01 -7.47 4.66
N MET A 513 -3.05 -7.30 3.76
CA MET A 513 -1.64 -7.58 4.03
C MET A 513 -1.13 -6.79 5.26
N PHE A 514 -1.45 -5.49 5.33
CA PHE A 514 -1.06 -4.61 6.42
C PHE A 514 -1.99 -4.63 7.62
N ALA A 515 -3.26 -5.00 7.43
CA ALA A 515 -4.18 -5.24 8.54
C ALA A 515 -3.71 -6.38 9.44
N LYS A 516 -2.97 -7.36 8.88
CA LYS A 516 -2.32 -8.44 9.62
C LYS A 516 -1.05 -8.02 10.37
N ARG A 517 -0.63 -6.75 10.25
CA ARG A 517 0.62 -6.22 10.84
C ARG A 517 0.40 -5.11 11.88
N PRO A 518 -0.39 -5.34 12.93
CA PRO A 518 -0.44 -4.43 14.06
C PRO A 518 0.94 -4.29 14.74
N ASP A 519 1.74 -5.38 14.75
CA ASP A 519 3.07 -5.49 15.36
C ASP A 519 4.11 -4.55 14.74
N GLY A 520 3.93 -4.14 13.47
CA GLY A 520 4.89 -3.28 12.77
C GLY A 520 4.58 -1.80 12.81
N ARG A 521 3.58 -1.36 13.60
CA ARG A 521 3.24 0.05 13.79
C ARG A 521 4.27 0.76 14.65
N MET A 522 4.32 2.09 14.55
CA MET A 522 5.27 2.87 15.37
C MET A 522 4.99 2.79 16.87
N GLY A 523 3.71 2.74 17.29
CA GLY A 523 3.35 2.72 18.71
C GLY A 523 3.21 4.13 19.28
N ASP A 524 3.17 4.28 20.61
CA ASP A 524 3.19 5.58 21.31
C ASP A 524 2.14 6.62 20.84
N GLY A 525 0.97 6.14 20.41
CA GLY A 525 -0.12 6.99 19.90
C GLY A 525 -0.08 7.23 18.38
N ASP A 526 0.94 6.74 17.69
CA ASP A 526 1.01 6.65 16.24
C ASP A 526 0.74 5.24 15.72
N CYS A 527 -0.50 5.03 15.27
CA CYS A 527 -0.95 3.78 14.65
C CYS A 527 -1.24 3.92 13.17
N ALA A 528 -0.93 5.08 12.61
CA ALA A 528 -1.03 5.36 11.20
C ALA A 528 0.20 4.82 10.48
N ARG A 529 1.37 5.09 11.03
CA ARG A 529 2.65 4.84 10.39
C ARG A 529 3.25 3.50 10.85
N PHE A 530 4.11 2.93 10.01
CA PHE A 530 4.85 1.70 10.31
C PHE A 530 6.29 2.03 10.71
N CYS A 531 6.93 1.19 11.52
CA CYS A 531 8.37 1.26 11.64
C CYS A 531 9.05 0.74 10.37
N ALA A 532 10.25 1.24 10.13
CA ALA A 532 11.12 0.83 9.05
C ALA A 532 12.50 0.48 9.67
N PRO A 533 13.13 -0.66 9.31
CA PRO A 533 12.60 -1.74 8.49
C PRO A 533 11.38 -2.40 9.13
N GLY A 534 10.59 -3.10 8.35
CA GLY A 534 9.32 -3.66 8.83
C GLY A 534 8.34 -4.00 7.73
N PRO A 535 7.03 -4.03 8.03
CA PRO A 535 6.02 -4.45 7.06
C PRO A 535 6.09 -3.70 5.72
N LEU A 536 6.48 -2.41 5.75
CA LEU A 536 6.51 -1.60 4.54
C LEU A 536 7.53 -2.07 3.51
N ASP A 537 8.56 -2.82 3.90
CA ASP A 537 9.53 -3.40 2.96
C ASP A 537 8.86 -4.32 1.94
N ALA A 538 7.73 -4.94 2.30
CA ALA A 538 6.93 -5.75 1.38
C ALA A 538 6.40 -4.94 0.19
N TYR A 539 6.26 -3.60 0.30
CA TYR A 539 5.89 -2.77 -0.84
C TYR A 539 6.97 -2.72 -1.91
N ALA A 540 8.25 -2.72 -1.55
CA ALA A 540 9.32 -2.72 -2.55
C ALA A 540 9.24 -4.01 -3.38
N ASP A 541 9.10 -5.16 -2.72
CA ASP A 541 8.94 -6.45 -3.39
C ASP A 541 7.68 -6.47 -4.27
N LEU A 542 6.54 -5.94 -3.79
CA LEU A 542 5.31 -5.85 -4.58
C LEU A 542 5.45 -4.92 -5.79
N LEU A 543 6.06 -3.73 -5.64
CA LEU A 543 6.28 -2.80 -6.74
C LEU A 543 7.23 -3.40 -7.78
N TYR A 544 8.29 -4.08 -7.33
CA TYR A 544 9.19 -4.79 -8.21
C TYR A 544 8.48 -5.84 -9.05
N ASN A 545 7.70 -6.73 -8.43
CA ASN A 545 6.94 -7.74 -9.17
C ASN A 545 5.87 -7.11 -10.08
N THR A 546 5.24 -6.02 -9.63
CA THR A 546 4.28 -5.26 -10.43
C THR A 546 4.95 -4.67 -11.68
N PHE A 547 6.14 -4.08 -11.58
CA PHE A 547 6.82 -3.58 -12.77
C PHE A 547 7.33 -4.70 -13.67
N ARG A 548 7.87 -5.78 -13.09
CA ARG A 548 8.39 -6.93 -13.84
C ARG A 548 7.31 -7.61 -14.69
N ILE A 549 6.07 -7.71 -14.23
CA ILE A 549 4.99 -8.33 -15.02
C ILE A 549 4.48 -7.43 -16.15
N LEU A 550 4.73 -6.12 -16.09
CA LEU A 550 4.25 -5.13 -17.06
C LEU A 550 5.24 -4.85 -18.20
N VAL A 551 6.50 -5.24 -18.00
CA VAL A 551 7.58 -5.19 -18.98
C VAL A 551 7.67 -6.54 -19.69
#